data_AF-A0A1S3K634-F1
#
_entry.id   AF-A0A1S3K634-F1
#
_cell.length_a   1.000
_cell.length_b   1.000
_cell.length_c   1.000
_cell.angle_alpha   90.00
_cell.angle_beta   90.00
_cell.angle_gamma   90.00
#
_symmetry.space_group_name_H-M   'P 1'
#
loop_
_entity.id
_entity.type
_entity.pdbx_description
1 polymer ?
#
loop_
_entity_poly.entity_id
_entity_poly.type
_entity_poly.pdbx_seq_one_letter_code
_entity_poly.pdbx_strand_id
1 'polypeptide(L)'
;MGSISVIGFIMTVLIAAGHTESVDQDVFTKQMLLYKLNYQVKQMDQELFTRCPGFFTHPDHSSMGIIGRRAAYGDAFLDLEIKLASKTLDELKKKYLLCLENLSAFRGSTTNKPTTTSTSTTTSTTKRTTTMKPTTTTSAVDNGEFGFKVLRAKNITYKNYDFLVLEVRIPDDGQSKSVNWCRDYQLLCQSLSRRPTGCGEKFLSTSNYKNCASDYNSDMRIGDVLSCNPSFNVASAANLAFGDGKGPAKYNYNAFGFHVCNTHTCQKSIQKSDTALSYMRGSWKDNGTETIMYTLCR
;
A
#
# COMPACT_ATOMS: atom_id res chain seq x y z
N MET A 1 -15.58 64.90 35.59
CA MET A 1 -15.43 63.98 36.75
C MET A 1 -15.26 62.58 36.18
N GLY A 2 -14.17 61.84 36.31
CA GLY A 2 -12.87 62.10 36.94
C GLY A 2 -11.83 61.21 36.26
N SER A 3 -10.62 61.76 36.13
CA SER A 3 -9.41 61.07 35.69
C SER A 3 -9.00 59.99 36.69
N ILE A 4 -8.48 58.87 36.19
CA ILE A 4 -7.60 58.00 36.99
C ILE A 4 -6.37 57.68 36.14
N SER A 5 -5.26 58.30 36.53
CA SER A 5 -3.90 57.93 36.18
C SER A 5 -3.62 56.48 36.59
N VAL A 6 -3.03 55.69 35.70
CA VAL A 6 -2.32 54.48 36.09
C VAL A 6 -0.86 54.65 35.72
N ILE A 7 -0.05 54.51 36.76
CA ILE A 7 1.37 54.79 36.87
C ILE A 7 2.16 53.80 36.03
N GLY A 8 3.03 54.33 35.18
CA GLY A 8 4.05 53.57 34.47
C GLY A 8 5.15 53.12 35.43
N PHE A 9 5.39 51.81 35.47
CA PHE A 9 6.65 51.24 35.93
C PHE A 9 7.39 50.72 34.70
N ILE A 10 8.38 51.49 34.26
CA ILE A 10 9.38 51.08 33.29
C ILE A 10 10.40 50.25 34.06
N MET A 11 10.29 48.91 33.95
CA MET A 11 11.34 47.97 34.33
C MET A 11 12.10 47.60 33.04
N THR A 12 13.16 48.36 32.74
CA THR A 12 14.08 48.04 31.64
C THR A 12 14.97 46.90 32.07
N VAL A 13 14.52 45.67 31.86
CA VAL A 13 15.36 44.47 32.00
C VAL A 13 16.02 44.21 30.65
N LEU A 14 17.28 44.65 30.53
CA LEU A 14 18.18 44.33 29.42
C LEU A 14 18.71 42.90 29.63
N ILE A 15 17.93 41.90 29.21
CA ILE A 15 18.44 40.54 29.01
C ILE A 15 19.01 40.49 27.59
N ALA A 16 20.34 40.46 27.48
CA ALA A 16 21.02 40.03 26.26
C ALA A 16 20.80 38.52 26.09
N ALA A 17 19.64 38.14 25.58
CA ALA A 17 19.38 36.78 25.12
C ALA A 17 20.08 36.63 23.76
N GLY A 18 21.19 35.90 23.73
CA GLY A 18 21.70 35.33 22.49
C GLY A 18 20.65 34.38 21.92
N HIS A 19 19.86 34.86 20.96
CA HIS A 19 18.87 34.08 20.23
C HIS A 19 19.56 32.95 19.46
N THR A 20 19.47 31.74 20.01
CA THR A 20 19.71 30.48 19.29
C THR A 20 18.45 29.59 19.32
N GLU A 21 17.27 30.21 19.37
CA GLU A 21 15.95 29.53 19.45
C GLU A 21 15.12 29.55 18.15
N SER A 22 15.72 29.75 16.96
CA SER A 22 14.91 29.92 15.74
C SER A 22 15.03 28.83 14.67
N VAL A 23 15.85 27.79 14.86
CA VAL A 23 16.08 26.78 13.79
C VAL A 23 15.09 25.62 13.87
N ASP A 24 14.81 25.11 15.08
CA ASP A 24 13.91 23.95 15.24
C ASP A 24 12.43 24.28 15.00
N GLN A 25 12.02 25.53 15.25
CA GLN A 25 10.64 25.97 15.07
C GLN A 25 10.25 26.11 13.58
N ASP A 26 11.23 26.39 12.70
CA ASP A 26 11.01 26.50 11.26
C ASP A 26 10.79 25.12 10.61
N VAL A 27 11.62 24.13 10.97
CA VAL A 27 11.51 22.75 10.44
C VAL A 27 10.16 22.12 10.77
N PHE A 28 9.68 22.28 12.01
CA PHE A 28 8.36 21.76 12.41
C PHE A 28 7.23 22.43 11.61
N THR A 29 7.30 23.74 11.40
CA THR A 29 6.31 24.50 10.64
C THR A 29 6.27 24.04 9.17
N LYS A 30 7.43 23.82 8.56
CA LYS A 30 7.56 23.29 7.19
C LYS A 30 6.98 21.87 7.08
N GLN A 31 7.28 20.99 8.04
CA GLN A 31 6.70 19.63 8.07
C GLN A 31 5.17 19.65 8.18
N MET A 32 4.63 20.51 9.04
CA MET A 32 3.18 20.68 9.20
C MET A 32 2.53 21.21 7.91
N LEU A 33 3.17 22.17 7.24
CA LEU A 33 2.71 22.72 5.97
C LEU A 33 2.71 21.65 4.87
N LEU A 34 3.78 20.87 4.75
CA LEU A 34 3.88 19.77 3.79
C LEU A 34 2.78 18.72 4.03
N TYR A 35 2.52 18.35 5.29
CA TYR A 35 1.43 17.45 5.66
C TYR A 35 0.07 17.99 5.18
N LYS A 36 -0.21 19.27 5.44
CA LYS A 36 -1.45 19.94 5.02
C LYS A 36 -1.61 19.96 3.49
N LEU A 37 -0.55 20.27 2.75
CA LEU A 37 -0.56 20.27 1.28
C LEU A 37 -0.82 18.87 0.71
N ASN A 38 -0.12 17.85 1.20
CA ASN A 38 -0.32 16.47 0.76
C ASN A 38 -1.75 15.98 1.04
N TYR A 39 -2.33 16.39 2.17
CA TYR A 39 -3.73 16.10 2.47
C TYR A 39 -4.68 16.75 1.45
N GLN A 40 -4.47 18.02 1.10
CA GLN A 40 -5.28 18.72 0.10
C GLN A 40 -5.16 18.12 -1.31
N VAL A 41 -3.94 17.73 -1.72
CA VAL A 41 -3.70 17.01 -2.98
C VAL A 41 -4.56 15.75 -3.03
N LYS A 42 -4.54 14.96 -1.96
CA LYS A 42 -5.32 13.71 -1.85
C LYS A 42 -6.84 13.93 -1.84
N GLN A 43 -7.32 15.04 -1.29
CA GLN A 43 -8.72 15.41 -1.33
C GLN A 43 -9.15 15.82 -2.74
N MET A 44 -8.38 16.69 -3.40
CA MET A 44 -8.66 17.15 -4.76
C MET A 44 -8.65 16.00 -5.77
N ASP A 45 -7.71 15.07 -5.64
CA ASP A 45 -7.64 13.89 -6.50
C ASP A 45 -8.91 13.02 -6.40
N GLN A 46 -9.42 12.82 -5.18
CA GLN A 46 -10.69 12.13 -4.95
C GLN A 46 -11.90 12.90 -5.50
N GLU A 47 -11.91 14.22 -5.34
CA GLU A 47 -13.00 15.05 -5.87
C GLU A 47 -13.02 15.02 -7.41
N LEU A 48 -11.85 15.05 -8.04
CA LEU A 48 -11.71 14.91 -9.49
C LEU A 48 -12.15 13.51 -9.93
N PHE A 49 -11.76 12.44 -9.23
CA PHE A 49 -12.21 11.09 -9.54
C PHE A 49 -13.73 10.92 -9.45
N THR A 50 -14.34 11.47 -8.40
CA THR A 50 -15.78 11.32 -8.16
C THR A 50 -16.64 12.18 -9.09
N ARG A 51 -16.21 13.39 -9.42
CA ARG A 51 -16.99 14.33 -10.24
C ARG A 51 -16.62 14.30 -11.72
N CYS A 52 -15.42 13.83 -12.06
CA CYS A 52 -14.84 13.93 -13.39
C CYS A 52 -14.26 12.59 -13.89
N PRO A 53 -15.04 11.48 -13.89
CA PRO A 53 -14.51 10.16 -14.22
C PRO A 53 -13.94 10.06 -15.65
N GLY A 54 -14.43 10.87 -16.58
CA GLY A 54 -13.96 10.92 -17.97
C GLY A 54 -12.51 11.42 -18.15
N PHE A 55 -11.94 12.05 -17.12
CA PHE A 55 -10.57 12.57 -17.19
C PHE A 55 -9.50 11.48 -16.96
N PHE A 56 -9.87 10.30 -16.45
CA PHE A 56 -8.94 9.22 -16.07
C PHE A 56 -8.85 8.08 -17.10
N THR A 57 -9.12 8.35 -18.38
CA THR A 57 -9.22 7.31 -19.41
C THR A 57 -7.88 6.70 -19.84
N HIS A 58 -6.74 7.21 -19.35
CA HIS A 58 -5.43 6.59 -19.53
C HIS A 58 -4.72 6.37 -18.18
N PRO A 59 -4.26 5.15 -17.88
CA PRO A 59 -3.53 4.82 -16.65
C PRO A 59 -2.07 5.31 -16.67
N ASP A 60 -1.80 6.46 -17.28
CA ASP A 60 -0.45 7.06 -17.30
C ASP A 60 -0.13 7.84 -16.03
N HIS A 61 -1.08 7.92 -15.08
CA HIS A 61 -0.79 8.35 -13.73
C HIS A 61 -0.17 7.19 -12.95
N SER A 62 1.09 6.91 -13.29
CA SER A 62 2.06 6.41 -12.33
C SER A 62 1.90 7.25 -11.09
N SER A 63 1.33 6.64 -10.05
CA SER A 63 1.18 7.24 -8.73
C SER A 63 2.51 7.91 -8.40
N MET A 64 2.54 9.25 -8.34
CA MET A 64 3.57 9.93 -7.58
C MET A 64 3.36 9.45 -6.15
N GLY A 65 4.02 8.34 -5.81
CA GLY A 65 4.00 7.75 -4.49
C GLY A 65 4.55 8.81 -3.56
N ILE A 66 3.63 9.49 -2.86
CA ILE A 66 3.94 10.57 -1.95
C ILE A 66 4.97 10.05 -0.96
N ILE A 67 6.10 10.74 -0.96
CA ILE A 67 7.31 10.48 -0.23
C ILE A 67 6.97 10.46 1.26
N GLY A 68 6.89 9.26 1.82
CA GLY A 68 6.76 9.00 3.26
C GLY A 68 8.04 8.42 3.85
N ARG A 69 9.21 8.66 3.23
CA ARG A 69 10.48 8.18 3.77
C ARG A 69 10.86 9.10 4.92
N ARG A 70 10.92 8.56 6.14
CA ARG A 70 11.55 9.24 7.29
C ARG A 70 13.07 9.18 7.11
N ALA A 71 13.63 10.00 6.22
CA ALA A 71 15.02 10.38 6.32
C ALA A 71 15.08 11.70 7.08
N ALA A 72 16.12 11.91 7.88
CA ALA A 72 16.40 13.23 8.45
C ALA A 72 16.80 14.15 7.28
N TYR A 73 15.80 14.82 6.70
CA TYR A 73 16.00 15.71 5.57
C TYR A 73 16.44 17.08 6.07
N GLY A 74 17.48 17.63 5.45
CA GLY A 74 17.89 19.01 5.70
C GLY A 74 16.82 20.00 5.24
N ASP A 75 16.83 21.20 5.80
CA ASP A 75 15.84 22.25 5.59
C ASP A 75 15.52 22.54 4.11
N ALA A 76 16.55 22.61 3.27
CA ALA A 76 16.41 22.84 1.82
C ALA A 76 15.57 21.78 1.08
N PHE A 77 15.51 20.55 1.59
CA PHE A 77 14.72 19.48 1.00
C PHE A 77 13.23 19.63 1.32
N LEU A 78 12.89 20.07 2.55
CA LEU A 78 11.51 20.34 2.94
C LEU A 78 10.90 21.45 2.06
N ASP A 79 11.65 22.51 1.78
CA ASP A 79 11.19 23.59 0.90
C ASP A 79 10.90 23.10 -0.52
N LEU A 80 11.72 22.19 -1.05
CA LEU A 80 11.51 21.60 -2.36
C LEU A 80 10.24 20.73 -2.39
N GLU A 81 10.00 19.92 -1.36
CA GLU A 81 8.81 19.08 -1.24
C GLU A 81 7.53 19.93 -1.10
N ILE A 82 7.57 20.99 -0.29
CA ILE A 82 6.46 21.94 -0.15
C ILE A 82 6.14 22.58 -1.51
N LYS A 83 7.17 23.02 -2.24
CA LYS A 83 7.00 23.61 -3.57
C LYS A 83 6.41 22.63 -4.57
N LEU A 84 6.85 21.36 -4.54
CA LEU A 84 6.34 20.30 -5.40
C LEU A 84 4.86 19.97 -5.07
N ALA A 85 4.53 19.82 -3.79
CA ALA A 85 3.18 19.52 -3.34
C ALA A 85 2.21 20.67 -3.67
N SER A 86 2.64 21.92 -3.49
CA SER A 86 1.87 23.11 -3.88
C SER A 86 1.59 23.13 -5.38
N LYS A 87 2.61 22.92 -6.23
CA LYS A 87 2.44 22.91 -7.69
C LYS A 87 1.51 21.78 -8.14
N THR A 88 1.61 20.61 -7.52
CA THR A 88 0.72 19.47 -7.77
C THR A 88 -0.73 19.82 -7.45
N LEU A 89 -0.97 20.49 -6.32
CA LEU A 89 -2.30 20.94 -5.93
C LEU A 89 -2.89 21.93 -6.94
N ASP A 90 -2.09 22.88 -7.44
CA ASP A 90 -2.53 23.86 -8.44
C ASP A 90 -2.87 23.21 -9.78
N GLU A 91 -2.07 22.22 -10.23
CA GLU A 91 -2.37 21.44 -11.43
C GLU A 91 -3.67 20.64 -11.29
N LEU A 92 -3.92 20.03 -10.13
CA LEU A 92 -5.17 19.32 -9.85
C LEU A 92 -6.37 20.27 -9.85
N LYS A 93 -6.25 21.45 -9.23
CA LYS A 93 -7.30 22.47 -9.28
C LYS A 93 -7.60 22.92 -10.71
N LYS A 94 -6.57 23.14 -11.53
CA LYS A 94 -6.76 23.50 -12.95
C LYS A 94 -7.50 22.41 -13.72
N LYS A 95 -7.12 21.13 -13.54
CA LYS A 95 -7.82 19.99 -14.16
C LYS A 95 -9.28 19.91 -13.70
N TYR A 96 -9.53 20.15 -12.41
CA TYR A 96 -10.89 20.17 -11.85
C TYR A 96 -11.75 21.27 -12.51
N LEU A 97 -11.21 22.48 -12.66
CA LEU A 97 -11.92 23.57 -13.34
C LEU A 97 -12.21 23.24 -14.81
N LEU A 98 -11.23 22.70 -15.54
CA LEU A 98 -11.43 22.24 -16.93
C LEU A 98 -12.51 21.17 -17.04
N CYS A 99 -12.62 20.28 -16.04
CA CYS A 99 -13.72 19.33 -15.98
C CYS A 99 -15.08 20.01 -15.79
N LEU A 100 -15.17 20.97 -14.86
CA LEU A 100 -16.42 21.70 -14.60
C LEU A 100 -16.91 22.46 -15.83
N GLU A 101 -16.00 23.02 -16.63
CA GLU A 101 -16.34 23.67 -17.90
C GLU A 101 -16.88 22.67 -18.94
N ASN A 102 -16.23 21.50 -19.07
CA ASN A 102 -16.60 20.47 -20.04
C ASN A 102 -17.80 19.61 -19.64
N LEU A 103 -18.22 19.63 -18.37
CA LEU A 103 -19.44 18.97 -17.88
C LEU A 103 -20.70 19.47 -18.61
N SER A 104 -20.68 20.71 -19.12
CA SER A 104 -21.74 21.27 -19.95
C SER A 104 -21.84 20.59 -21.32
N ALA A 105 -20.71 20.19 -21.91
CA ALA A 105 -20.66 19.49 -23.20
C ALA A 105 -21.13 18.02 -23.11
N PHE A 106 -20.95 17.38 -21.95
CA PHE A 106 -21.42 16.00 -21.71
C PHE A 106 -22.90 15.89 -21.34
N ARG A 107 -23.58 17.01 -21.08
CA ARG A 107 -25.06 17.03 -20.92
C ARG A 107 -25.82 17.04 -22.26
N GLY A 108 -25.12 16.79 -23.37
CA GLY A 108 -25.69 16.74 -24.71
C GLY A 108 -26.54 15.50 -24.99
N SER A 109 -27.86 15.73 -25.00
CA SER A 109 -28.88 15.01 -25.77
C SER A 109 -29.12 13.53 -25.42
N THR A 110 -30.10 13.32 -24.54
CA THR A 110 -30.98 12.14 -24.56
C THR A 110 -31.77 12.12 -25.88
N THR A 111 -31.09 11.84 -26.98
CA THR A 111 -31.71 11.56 -28.27
C THR A 111 -32.06 10.07 -28.30
N ASN A 112 -33.36 9.80 -28.39
CA ASN A 112 -33.95 8.48 -28.61
C ASN A 112 -33.15 7.70 -29.67
N LYS A 113 -32.70 6.51 -29.28
CA LYS A 113 -31.99 5.55 -30.12
C LYS A 113 -32.92 4.97 -31.19
N PRO A 114 -32.69 5.18 -32.50
CA PRO A 114 -33.23 4.31 -33.53
C PRO A 114 -32.30 3.10 -33.67
N THR A 115 -32.92 1.92 -33.65
CA THR A 115 -32.34 0.65 -34.05
C THR A 115 -31.89 0.73 -35.51
N THR A 116 -30.60 0.51 -35.79
CA THR A 116 -30.18 0.07 -37.13
C THR A 116 -28.92 -0.77 -37.09
N THR A 117 -29.10 -2.00 -37.58
CA THR A 117 -28.14 -2.99 -38.05
C THR A 117 -27.20 -2.41 -39.10
N SER A 118 -25.89 -2.68 -39.01
CA SER A 118 -24.98 -2.79 -40.17
C SER A 118 -23.62 -3.40 -39.81
N THR A 119 -23.44 -4.62 -40.31
CA THR A 119 -22.29 -5.16 -41.04
C THR A 119 -20.95 -4.44 -40.93
N SER A 120 -19.95 -5.12 -40.35
CA SER A 120 -18.54 -4.70 -40.36
C SER A 120 -17.69 -5.62 -41.24
N THR A 121 -17.11 -5.02 -42.27
CA THR A 121 -16.12 -5.59 -43.18
C THR A 121 -14.75 -5.63 -42.52
N THR A 122 -14.06 -6.75 -42.73
CA THR A 122 -12.77 -7.15 -42.19
C THR A 122 -11.61 -6.35 -42.82
N THR A 123 -10.69 -5.84 -42.00
CA THR A 123 -9.31 -5.61 -42.44
C THR A 123 -8.37 -5.87 -41.26
N SER A 124 -7.63 -6.98 -41.37
CA SER A 124 -6.72 -7.50 -40.36
C SER A 124 -5.33 -6.87 -40.50
N THR A 125 -4.91 -6.10 -39.48
CA THR A 125 -3.51 -5.73 -39.28
C THR A 125 -3.04 -6.33 -37.96
N THR A 126 -2.26 -7.39 -38.05
CA THR A 126 -1.78 -8.21 -36.93
C THR A 126 -0.73 -7.47 -36.10
N LYS A 127 -1.16 -6.78 -35.04
CA LYS A 127 -0.30 -6.38 -33.92
C LYS A 127 -0.58 -7.35 -32.77
N ARG A 128 0.44 -8.11 -32.38
CA ARG A 128 0.36 -9.18 -31.37
C ARG A 128 0.20 -8.58 -29.97
N THR A 129 -1.02 -8.13 -29.67
CA THR A 129 -1.47 -7.80 -28.33
C THR A 129 -1.92 -9.10 -27.67
N THR A 130 -1.14 -9.61 -26.73
CA THR A 130 -1.59 -10.69 -25.84
C THR A 130 -2.64 -10.12 -24.89
N THR A 131 -3.88 -10.07 -25.36
CA THR A 131 -5.05 -9.81 -24.52
C THR A 131 -5.13 -10.95 -23.51
N MET A 132 -4.67 -10.69 -22.28
CA MET A 132 -4.89 -11.62 -21.18
C MET A 132 -6.40 -11.70 -20.94
N LYS A 133 -6.96 -12.87 -21.29
CA LYS A 133 -8.33 -13.27 -20.97
C LYS A 133 -8.55 -13.00 -19.48
N PRO A 134 -9.66 -12.35 -19.08
CA PRO A 134 -9.96 -12.10 -17.67
C PRO A 134 -9.90 -13.43 -16.93
N THR A 135 -8.87 -13.56 -16.09
CA THR A 135 -8.60 -14.75 -15.30
C THR A 135 -9.81 -14.98 -14.42
N THR A 136 -10.54 -16.05 -14.72
CA THR A 136 -11.64 -16.56 -13.92
C THR A 136 -11.19 -16.56 -12.47
N THR A 137 -11.87 -15.79 -11.63
CA THR A 137 -11.68 -15.79 -10.19
C THR A 137 -11.98 -17.21 -9.71
N THR A 138 -10.93 -18.05 -9.63
CA THR A 138 -11.03 -19.39 -9.10
C THR A 138 -11.49 -19.23 -7.66
N SER A 139 -12.77 -19.50 -7.40
CA SER A 139 -13.30 -19.59 -6.05
C SER A 139 -12.43 -20.62 -5.32
N ALA A 140 -11.63 -20.13 -4.37
CA ALA A 140 -10.67 -20.95 -3.67
C ALA A 140 -11.41 -22.10 -2.98
N VAL A 141 -11.00 -23.33 -3.28
CA VAL A 141 -11.55 -24.53 -2.67
C VAL A 141 -11.16 -24.49 -1.19
N ASP A 142 -12.15 -24.34 -0.30
CA ASP A 142 -11.95 -24.40 1.14
C ASP A 142 -11.74 -25.85 1.56
N ASN A 143 -10.50 -26.32 1.45
CA ASN A 143 -10.13 -27.68 1.85
C ASN A 143 -10.03 -27.85 3.37
N GLY A 144 -10.23 -26.79 4.18
CA GLY A 144 -10.24 -26.89 5.65
C GLY A 144 -8.90 -27.27 6.31
N GLU A 145 -7.86 -27.62 5.54
CA GLU A 145 -6.58 -28.14 6.05
C GLU A 145 -5.62 -27.09 6.63
N PHE A 146 -5.88 -25.80 6.41
CA PHE A 146 -5.05 -24.70 6.90
C PHE A 146 -5.91 -23.55 7.45
N GLY A 147 -5.35 -22.76 8.36
CA GLY A 147 -6.06 -21.68 9.06
C GLY A 147 -6.48 -20.52 8.17
N PHE A 148 -5.85 -20.30 7.03
CA PHE A 148 -6.16 -19.16 6.16
C PHE A 148 -7.42 -19.39 5.31
N LYS A 149 -8.38 -18.46 5.34
CA LYS A 149 -9.47 -18.41 4.37
C LYS A 149 -9.11 -17.45 3.23
N VAL A 150 -8.93 -17.96 2.02
CA VAL A 150 -8.62 -17.12 0.85
C VAL A 150 -9.86 -16.33 0.43
N LEU A 151 -9.73 -15.00 0.39
CA LEU A 151 -10.79 -14.08 -0.06
C LEU A 151 -10.65 -13.75 -1.54
N ARG A 152 -9.43 -13.41 -1.98
CA ARG A 152 -9.10 -13.08 -3.37
C ARG A 152 -7.70 -13.55 -3.71
N ALA A 153 -7.46 -13.82 -4.99
CA ALA A 153 -6.15 -14.19 -5.52
C ALA A 153 -5.91 -13.51 -6.87
N LYS A 154 -4.68 -13.06 -7.14
CA LYS A 154 -4.33 -12.42 -8.42
C LYS A 154 -2.88 -12.69 -8.80
N ASN A 155 -2.67 -13.16 -10.03
CA ASN A 155 -1.32 -13.27 -10.60
C ASN A 155 -0.82 -11.87 -10.96
N ILE A 156 0.41 -11.55 -10.56
CA ILE A 156 1.11 -10.32 -10.94
C ILE A 156 2.57 -10.62 -11.27
N THR A 157 3.19 -9.69 -11.98
CA THR A 157 4.65 -9.63 -12.09
C THR A 157 5.15 -8.47 -11.22
N TYR A 158 6.02 -8.76 -10.26
CA TYR A 158 6.63 -7.77 -9.36
C TYR A 158 8.15 -7.86 -9.43
N LYS A 159 8.81 -6.77 -9.86
CA LYS A 159 10.27 -6.71 -10.08
C LYS A 159 10.83 -7.87 -10.93
N ASN A 160 10.14 -8.24 -12.02
CA ASN A 160 10.47 -9.35 -12.94
C ASN A 160 10.28 -10.77 -12.39
N TYR A 161 9.52 -10.92 -11.31
CA TYR A 161 9.14 -12.23 -10.78
C TYR A 161 7.62 -12.35 -10.77
N ASP A 162 7.13 -13.51 -11.21
CA ASP A 162 5.70 -13.80 -11.16
C ASP A 162 5.32 -14.32 -9.77
N PHE A 163 4.27 -13.73 -9.21
CA PHE A 163 3.71 -14.09 -7.91
C PHE A 163 2.20 -14.26 -8.02
N LEU A 164 1.67 -15.14 -7.18
CA LEU A 164 0.26 -15.19 -6.84
C LEU A 164 0.05 -14.43 -5.54
N VAL A 165 -0.54 -13.23 -5.64
CA VAL A 165 -0.92 -12.45 -4.45
C VAL A 165 -2.22 -12.99 -3.89
N LEU A 166 -2.25 -13.21 -2.59
CA LEU A 166 -3.42 -13.65 -1.86
C LEU A 166 -3.86 -12.60 -0.86
N GLU A 167 -5.16 -12.33 -0.84
CA GLU A 167 -5.84 -11.73 0.30
C GLU A 167 -6.50 -12.85 1.10
N VAL A 168 -6.14 -12.97 2.37
CA VAL A 168 -6.55 -14.06 3.24
C VAL A 168 -7.15 -13.52 4.52
N ARG A 169 -8.07 -14.28 5.12
CA ARG A 169 -8.60 -14.04 6.46
C ARG A 169 -8.06 -15.06 7.45
N ILE A 170 -7.56 -14.59 8.59
CA ILE A 170 -7.18 -15.40 9.75
C ILE A 170 -8.44 -15.79 10.55
N PRO A 171 -8.52 -16.98 11.15
CA PRO A 171 -9.61 -17.37 12.04
C PRO A 171 -9.72 -16.44 13.25
N ASP A 172 -10.94 -16.28 13.75
CA ASP A 172 -11.24 -15.35 14.84
C ASP A 172 -10.66 -15.81 16.21
N ASP A 173 -10.10 -17.01 16.32
CA ASP A 173 -9.38 -17.51 17.51
C ASP A 173 -7.84 -17.35 17.42
N GLY A 174 -7.33 -16.93 16.25
CA GLY A 174 -5.91 -16.75 15.99
C GLY A 174 -5.09 -18.05 16.09
N GLN A 175 -5.74 -19.22 16.01
CA GLN A 175 -5.09 -20.52 16.09
C GLN A 175 -4.90 -21.11 14.69
N SER A 176 -3.73 -21.71 14.50
CA SER A 176 -3.44 -22.51 13.32
C SER A 176 -4.30 -23.78 13.34
N LYS A 177 -4.82 -24.17 12.17
CA LYS A 177 -5.54 -25.44 12.00
C LYS A 177 -4.61 -26.64 11.90
N SER A 178 -3.36 -26.44 11.47
CA SER A 178 -2.33 -27.48 11.48
C SER A 178 -1.49 -27.43 12.77
N VAL A 179 -0.24 -27.93 12.68
CA VAL A 179 0.70 -27.96 13.81
C VAL A 179 1.16 -26.56 14.21
N ASN A 180 1.27 -25.63 13.26
CA ASN A 180 1.67 -24.23 13.46
C ASN A 180 1.38 -23.36 12.23
N TRP A 181 1.47 -22.04 12.40
CA TRP A 181 1.20 -21.08 11.32
C TRP A 181 2.15 -21.16 10.12
N CYS A 182 3.38 -21.61 10.33
CA CYS A 182 4.32 -21.84 9.23
C CYS A 182 3.83 -22.99 8.33
N ARG A 183 3.33 -24.06 8.94
CA ARG A 183 2.75 -25.19 8.21
C ARG A 183 1.45 -24.79 7.52
N ASP A 184 0.61 -23.97 8.13
CA ASP A 184 -0.60 -23.44 7.46
C ASP A 184 -0.26 -22.61 6.23
N TYR A 185 0.80 -21.79 6.28
CA TYR A 185 1.23 -21.00 5.13
C TYR A 185 1.80 -21.88 4.02
N GLN A 186 2.56 -22.92 4.38
CA GLN A 186 3.01 -23.96 3.45
C GLN A 186 1.83 -24.64 2.75
N LEU A 187 0.87 -25.14 3.50
CA LEU A 187 -0.31 -25.84 2.97
C LEU A 187 -1.17 -24.91 2.12
N LEU A 188 -1.35 -23.65 2.53
CA LEU A 188 -2.04 -22.64 1.75
C LEU A 188 -1.44 -22.51 0.35
N CYS A 189 -0.12 -22.27 0.23
CA CYS A 189 0.50 -22.12 -1.07
C CYS A 189 0.51 -23.45 -1.87
N GLN A 190 0.73 -24.59 -1.20
CA GLN A 190 0.70 -25.90 -1.85
C GLN A 190 -0.66 -26.24 -2.45
N SER A 191 -1.76 -25.87 -1.77
CA SER A 191 -3.12 -26.07 -2.28
C SER A 191 -3.38 -25.35 -3.61
N LEU A 192 -2.57 -24.31 -3.90
CA LEU A 192 -2.61 -23.53 -5.13
C LEU A 192 -1.53 -23.95 -6.13
N SER A 193 -0.86 -25.07 -5.90
CA SER A 193 0.31 -25.54 -6.67
C SER A 193 1.46 -24.53 -6.69
N ARG A 194 1.68 -23.84 -5.57
CA ARG A 194 2.71 -22.83 -5.36
C ARG A 194 3.54 -23.13 -4.11
N ARG A 195 4.59 -22.36 -3.89
CA ARG A 195 5.46 -22.39 -2.72
C ARG A 195 5.34 -21.08 -1.92
N PRO A 196 5.48 -21.11 -0.60
CA PRO A 196 5.55 -19.91 0.22
C PRO A 196 6.74 -19.05 -0.14
N THR A 197 6.58 -17.74 -0.10
CA THR A 197 7.69 -16.78 -0.24
C THR A 197 8.24 -16.37 1.13
N GLY A 198 9.49 -15.92 1.17
CA GLY A 198 10.17 -15.50 2.38
C GLY A 198 11.32 -14.54 2.13
N CYS A 199 12.33 -14.57 3.01
CA CYS A 199 13.58 -13.84 2.82
C CYS A 199 14.24 -14.18 1.48
N GLY A 200 14.92 -13.19 0.90
CA GLY A 200 15.63 -13.34 -0.36
C GLY A 200 16.81 -14.31 -0.33
N GLU A 201 17.34 -14.61 -1.52
CA GLU A 201 18.36 -15.64 -1.77
C GLU A 201 19.64 -15.41 -0.96
N LYS A 202 20.00 -14.15 -0.70
CA LYS A 202 21.18 -13.78 0.10
C LYS A 202 21.15 -14.30 1.54
N PHE A 203 20.00 -14.79 2.01
CA PHE A 203 19.82 -15.34 3.35
C PHE A 203 19.78 -16.88 3.40
N LEU A 204 19.97 -17.57 2.26
CA LEU A 204 20.01 -19.04 2.19
C LEU A 204 21.12 -19.67 3.05
N SER A 205 22.22 -18.94 3.30
CA SER A 205 23.34 -19.42 4.12
C SER A 205 23.15 -19.17 5.63
N THR A 206 22.19 -18.32 6.01
CA THR A 206 21.96 -17.94 7.40
C THR A 206 20.99 -18.91 8.06
N SER A 207 21.41 -19.51 9.18
CA SER A 207 20.76 -20.69 9.80
C SER A 207 19.27 -20.54 10.07
N ASN A 208 18.82 -19.38 10.54
CA ASN A 208 17.43 -19.15 10.91
C ASN A 208 16.49 -18.93 9.71
N TYR A 209 17.04 -18.48 8.58
CA TYR A 209 16.29 -18.21 7.36
C TYR A 209 16.23 -19.44 6.46
N LYS A 210 17.32 -20.21 6.37
CA LYS A 210 17.39 -21.44 5.54
C LYS A 210 16.35 -22.49 5.94
N ASN A 211 15.98 -22.53 7.22
CA ASN A 211 14.97 -23.45 7.73
C ASN A 211 13.59 -23.23 7.10
N CYS A 212 13.27 -21.99 6.68
CA CYS A 212 12.02 -21.74 5.95
C CYS A 212 11.99 -22.48 4.61
N ALA A 213 13.15 -22.56 3.93
CA ALA A 213 13.29 -23.32 2.69
C ALA A 213 13.30 -24.83 2.94
N SER A 214 14.04 -25.32 3.93
CA SER A 214 14.15 -26.77 4.18
C SER A 214 12.88 -27.38 4.79
N ASP A 215 12.28 -26.71 5.77
CA ASP A 215 11.23 -27.31 6.59
C ASP A 215 9.83 -27.04 5.99
N TYR A 216 9.66 -25.86 5.37
CA TYR A 216 8.37 -25.40 4.85
C TYR A 216 8.36 -25.22 3.33
N ASN A 217 9.42 -25.67 2.64
CA ASN A 217 9.57 -25.60 1.18
C ASN A 217 9.40 -24.17 0.62
N SER A 218 9.85 -23.14 1.35
CA SER A 218 9.78 -21.76 0.88
C SER A 218 10.67 -21.52 -0.33
N ASP A 219 10.19 -20.77 -1.32
CA ASP A 219 11.01 -20.29 -2.42
C ASP A 219 11.76 -19.01 -2.02
N MET A 220 13.03 -19.20 -1.67
CA MET A 220 13.97 -18.10 -1.42
C MET A 220 14.79 -17.72 -2.66
N ARG A 221 14.67 -18.45 -3.79
CA ARG A 221 15.37 -18.15 -5.06
C ARG A 221 14.61 -17.10 -5.88
N ILE A 222 14.21 -16.04 -5.19
CA ILE A 222 13.50 -14.87 -5.73
C ILE A 222 14.43 -13.65 -5.77
N GLY A 223 15.75 -13.88 -5.80
CA GLY A 223 16.75 -12.84 -5.56
C GLY A 223 16.52 -12.15 -4.21
N ASP A 224 16.80 -10.85 -4.12
CA ASP A 224 16.50 -10.02 -2.94
C ASP A 224 15.21 -9.18 -3.11
N VAL A 225 14.29 -9.63 -3.97
CA VAL A 225 13.10 -8.84 -4.37
C VAL A 225 12.22 -8.46 -3.17
N LEU A 226 12.08 -9.38 -2.22
CA LEU A 226 11.29 -9.17 -1.00
C LEU A 226 12.12 -8.68 0.21
N SER A 227 13.45 -8.59 0.13
CA SER A 227 14.35 -8.35 1.27
C SER A 227 14.19 -9.43 2.37
N CYS A 228 14.78 -9.24 3.56
CA CYS A 228 14.52 -10.09 4.74
C CYS A 228 13.76 -9.37 5.83
N ASN A 229 12.69 -8.76 5.35
CA ASN A 229 11.48 -8.45 6.06
C ASN A 229 10.40 -8.38 4.99
N PRO A 230 9.89 -9.54 4.53
CA PRO A 230 9.10 -9.61 3.29
C PRO A 230 7.83 -8.77 3.34
N SER A 231 7.26 -8.54 4.53
CA SER A 231 6.06 -7.73 4.78
C SER A 231 5.96 -6.45 3.94
N PHE A 232 7.03 -5.65 3.84
CA PHE A 232 7.02 -4.38 3.12
C PHE A 232 6.84 -4.56 1.60
N ASN A 233 7.61 -5.46 1.00
CA ASN A 233 7.54 -5.72 -0.43
C ASN A 233 6.32 -6.57 -0.79
N VAL A 234 5.87 -7.45 0.11
CA VAL A 234 4.58 -8.17 0.00
C VAL A 234 3.43 -7.17 -0.04
N ALA A 235 3.42 -6.17 0.84
CA ALA A 235 2.40 -5.12 0.83
C ALA A 235 2.40 -4.32 -0.46
N SER A 236 3.59 -3.99 -0.97
CA SER A 236 3.75 -3.28 -2.25
C SER A 236 3.18 -4.11 -3.41
N ALA A 237 3.50 -5.41 -3.45
CA ALA A 237 2.97 -6.36 -4.42
C ALA A 237 1.44 -6.51 -4.29
N ALA A 238 0.93 -6.58 -3.07
CA ALA A 238 -0.50 -6.65 -2.82
C ALA A 238 -1.25 -5.39 -3.23
N ASN A 239 -0.65 -4.21 -3.05
CA ASN A 239 -1.22 -2.96 -3.49
C ASN A 239 -1.20 -2.82 -5.02
N LEU A 240 -0.22 -3.41 -5.71
CA LEU A 240 -0.26 -3.53 -7.17
C LEU A 240 -1.37 -4.49 -7.63
N ALA A 241 -1.60 -5.58 -6.89
CA ALA A 241 -2.64 -6.54 -7.23
C ALA A 241 -4.05 -6.01 -6.98
N PHE A 242 -4.31 -5.44 -5.81
CA PHE A 242 -5.65 -5.17 -5.31
C PHE A 242 -5.93 -3.69 -5.03
N GLY A 243 -4.93 -2.81 -5.22
CA GLY A 243 -5.07 -1.40 -4.94
C GLY A 243 -5.65 -0.63 -6.12
N ASP A 244 -6.87 -0.13 -5.96
CA ASP A 244 -7.46 0.89 -6.84
C ASP A 244 -6.89 2.30 -6.51
N GLY A 245 -5.58 2.40 -6.24
CA GLY A 245 -4.88 3.64 -5.86
C GLY A 245 -4.72 3.91 -4.35
N LYS A 246 -5.38 3.16 -3.47
CA LYS A 246 -5.20 3.27 -2.00
C LYS A 246 -4.65 2.03 -1.30
N GLY A 247 -4.43 0.94 -2.04
CA GLY A 247 -3.74 -0.27 -1.59
C GLY A 247 -4.31 -0.87 -0.30
N PRO A 248 -5.03 -2.00 -0.34
CA PRO A 248 -5.65 -2.52 0.88
C PRO A 248 -4.63 -3.10 1.88
N ALA A 249 -3.36 -3.27 1.46
CA ALA A 249 -2.26 -3.56 2.37
C ALA A 249 -1.71 -2.25 2.98
N LYS A 250 -1.92 -2.09 4.29
CA LYS A 250 -1.42 -0.97 5.11
C LYS A 250 0.05 -1.21 5.44
N TYR A 251 0.95 -0.98 4.48
CA TYR A 251 2.39 -1.19 4.67
C TYR A 251 2.67 -2.60 5.22
N ASN A 252 3.61 -2.73 6.14
CA ASN A 252 4.05 -3.99 6.74
C ASN A 252 3.13 -4.53 7.85
N TYR A 253 1.96 -3.93 8.11
CA TYR A 253 1.12 -4.32 9.25
C TYR A 253 0.17 -5.48 8.97
N ASN A 254 -0.30 -5.59 7.72
CA ASN A 254 -1.23 -6.64 7.31
C ASN A 254 -0.69 -7.46 6.12
N ALA A 255 0.63 -7.53 5.97
CA ALA A 255 1.29 -8.23 4.88
C ALA A 255 2.40 -9.11 5.46
N PHE A 256 2.50 -10.36 5.00
CA PHE A 256 3.46 -11.30 5.55
C PHE A 256 4.08 -12.23 4.51
N GLY A 257 5.29 -12.68 4.84
CA GLY A 257 5.95 -13.83 4.25
C GLY A 257 6.85 -14.47 5.30
N PHE A 258 7.58 -15.52 4.93
CA PHE A 258 8.50 -16.16 5.86
C PHE A 258 9.69 -15.26 6.20
N HIS A 259 9.90 -15.05 7.50
CA HIS A 259 11.07 -14.39 8.06
C HIS A 259 11.93 -15.45 8.75
N VAL A 260 11.76 -15.76 10.04
CA VAL A 260 12.59 -16.76 10.74
C VAL A 260 11.80 -18.03 11.05
N CYS A 261 12.20 -19.20 10.52
CA CYS A 261 11.49 -20.46 10.76
C CYS A 261 12.27 -21.37 11.70
N ASN A 262 11.73 -21.62 12.90
CA ASN A 262 12.20 -22.65 13.81
C ASN A 262 11.09 -23.03 14.78
N THR A 263 11.35 -23.98 15.67
CA THR A 263 10.37 -24.47 16.66
C THR A 263 9.91 -23.42 17.66
N HIS A 264 10.65 -22.32 17.84
CA HIS A 264 10.31 -21.24 18.77
C HIS A 264 9.49 -20.13 18.08
N THR A 265 9.71 -19.90 16.79
CA THR A 265 9.00 -18.86 16.03
C THR A 265 7.78 -19.40 15.27
N CYS A 266 7.74 -20.68 14.91
CA CYS A 266 6.59 -21.31 14.26
C CYS A 266 5.66 -21.90 15.32
N GLN A 267 4.68 -21.11 15.76
CA GLN A 267 3.80 -21.45 16.86
C GLN A 267 2.36 -21.69 16.40
N LYS A 268 1.55 -22.32 17.27
CA LYS A 268 0.12 -22.53 16.99
C LYS A 268 -0.71 -21.25 17.10
N SER A 269 -0.34 -20.36 18.02
CA SER A 269 -0.93 -19.03 18.14
C SER A 269 -0.26 -18.04 17.16
N ILE A 270 -1.07 -17.22 16.49
CA ILE A 270 -0.57 -16.27 15.49
C ILE A 270 0.31 -15.19 16.12
N GLN A 271 -0.04 -14.74 17.32
CA GLN A 271 0.71 -13.73 18.08
C GLN A 271 2.15 -14.18 18.34
N LYS A 272 2.33 -15.47 18.66
CA LYS A 272 3.65 -16.06 18.90
C LYS A 272 4.39 -16.39 17.59
N SER A 273 3.69 -16.37 16.46
CA SER A 273 4.25 -16.62 15.12
C SER A 273 4.65 -15.36 14.35
N ASP A 274 4.52 -14.18 14.97
CA ASP A 274 4.86 -12.86 14.40
C ASP A 274 6.33 -12.76 13.92
N THR A 275 7.23 -13.53 14.51
CA THR A 275 8.63 -13.55 14.06
C THR A 275 8.85 -14.47 12.86
N ALA A 276 8.08 -15.55 12.74
CA ALA A 276 8.17 -16.45 11.60
C ALA A 276 7.43 -15.93 10.37
N LEU A 277 6.27 -15.33 10.57
CA LEU A 277 5.51 -14.63 9.54
C LEU A 277 5.71 -13.14 9.78
N SER A 278 6.52 -12.49 8.96
CA SER A 278 7.00 -11.12 9.20
C SER A 278 5.88 -10.13 9.59
N TYR A 279 5.91 -9.60 10.81
CA TYR A 279 5.06 -8.48 11.26
C TYR A 279 3.54 -8.75 11.19
N MET A 280 3.10 -9.92 11.68
CA MET A 280 1.67 -10.20 11.92
C MET A 280 1.06 -9.36 13.06
N ARG A 281 1.84 -8.57 13.81
CA ARG A 281 1.33 -7.72 14.93
C ARG A 281 0.10 -6.88 14.59
N GLY A 282 -0.03 -6.41 13.35
CA GLY A 282 -1.18 -5.60 12.92
C GLY A 282 -2.49 -6.39 12.83
N SER A 283 -2.43 -7.71 12.75
CA SER A 283 -3.63 -8.56 12.58
C SER A 283 -4.38 -8.84 13.88
N TRP A 284 -3.83 -8.46 15.04
CA TRP A 284 -4.38 -8.94 16.32
C TRP A 284 -4.36 -7.94 17.49
N LYS A 285 -3.53 -6.89 17.50
CA LYS A 285 -3.46 -6.03 18.70
C LYS A 285 -4.69 -5.13 18.88
N ASP A 286 -5.16 -5.10 20.12
CA ASP A 286 -6.02 -4.12 20.80
C ASP A 286 -7.51 -3.98 20.43
N ASN A 287 -8.06 -4.73 19.45
CA ASN A 287 -9.52 -4.98 19.30
C ASN A 287 -9.92 -5.88 18.10
N GLY A 288 -8.99 -6.65 17.52
CA GLY A 288 -9.32 -7.72 16.56
C GLY A 288 -10.12 -7.30 15.32
N THR A 289 -9.97 -6.07 14.83
CA THR A 289 -10.80 -5.61 13.70
C THR A 289 -10.29 -6.07 12.33
N GLU A 290 -8.98 -6.36 12.19
CA GLU A 290 -8.39 -6.70 10.89
C GLU A 290 -7.84 -8.13 10.87
N THR A 291 -8.72 -9.07 10.58
CA THR A 291 -8.36 -10.46 10.29
C THR A 291 -7.86 -10.65 8.85
N ILE A 292 -7.88 -9.59 8.03
CA ILE A 292 -7.48 -9.62 6.62
C ILE A 292 -5.98 -9.34 6.50
N MET A 293 -5.28 -10.27 5.86
CA MET A 293 -3.86 -10.21 5.59
C MET A 293 -3.54 -10.46 4.12
N TYR A 294 -2.34 -10.06 3.72
CA TYR A 294 -1.83 -10.22 2.37
C TYR A 294 -0.55 -11.05 2.37
N THR A 295 -0.43 -11.96 1.40
CA THR A 295 0.78 -12.76 1.23
C THR A 295 1.03 -13.10 -0.24
N LEU A 296 2.18 -13.70 -0.53
CA LEU A 296 2.59 -14.08 -1.88
C LEU A 296 2.97 -15.57 -1.91
N CYS A 297 2.47 -16.29 -2.90
CA CYS A 297 2.96 -17.62 -3.26
C CYS A 297 3.64 -17.59 -4.64
N ARG A 298 4.57 -18.51 -4.91
CA ARG A 298 5.28 -18.62 -6.19
C ARG A 298 5.37 -20.06 -6.72
#